data_AF-J6HP46-F1
#
_entry.id   AF-J6HP46-F1
#
_cell.length_a   1.000
_cell.length_b   1.000
_cell.length_c   1.000
_cell.angle_alpha   90.00
_cell.angle_beta   90.00
_cell.angle_gamma   90.00
#
_symmetry.space_group_name_H-M   'P 1'
#
loop_
_entity.id
_entity.type
_entity.pdbx_description
1 polymer ?
#
loop_
_entity_poly.entity_id
_entity_poly.type
_entity_poly.pdbx_seq_one_letter_code
_entity_poly.pdbx_strand_id
1 'polypeptide(L)'
;MVEYIESKIKKEKWSPAAVLGDLEQKGWPFATRICVKNLYNYIDRDLFLGISNKDLLQKKKAAKQAVRKVRKVAWNNRAGKSIEERPERVNQRQEFGHWEIDLVVGRQGSKPVILTLVERQTRKSIYVLVKNKTQKEVLQVVRRAHRRVKGDFTQV
;
A
#
# COMPACT_ATOMS: atom_id res chain seq x y z
N MET A 1 34.38 -2.46 15.70
CA MET A 1 32.94 -2.61 16.05
C MET A 1 32.48 -4.05 15.93
N VAL A 2 32.63 -4.65 14.74
CA VAL A 2 32.17 -6.03 14.45
C VAL A 2 32.79 -7.05 15.40
N GLU A 3 34.11 -7.08 15.54
CA GLU A 3 34.81 -8.03 16.42
C GLU A 3 34.36 -7.95 17.89
N TYR A 4 34.08 -6.74 18.40
CA TYR A 4 33.58 -6.54 19.77
C TYR A 4 32.19 -7.15 19.96
N ILE A 5 31.29 -6.87 19.01
CA ILE A 5 29.93 -7.41 19.02
C ILE A 5 29.99 -8.94 18.93
N GLU A 6 30.83 -9.48 18.04
CA GLU A 6 31.00 -10.91 17.86
C GLU A 6 31.58 -11.58 19.11
N SER A 7 32.59 -11.00 19.75
CA SER A 7 33.16 -11.55 20.98
C SER A 7 32.15 -11.57 22.13
N LYS A 8 31.41 -10.47 22.32
CA LYS A 8 30.40 -10.36 23.38
C LYS A 8 29.23 -11.32 23.19
N ILE A 9 28.75 -11.48 21.95
CA ILE A 9 27.65 -12.40 21.66
C ILE A 9 28.13 -13.87 21.69
N LYS A 10 29.28 -14.19 21.08
CA LYS A 10 29.72 -15.59 20.94
C LYS A 10 30.30 -16.18 22.22
N LYS A 11 31.21 -15.44 22.87
CA LYS A 11 31.97 -15.91 24.04
C LYS A 11 31.23 -15.65 25.34
N GLU A 12 30.75 -14.41 25.52
CA GLU A 12 30.09 -14.00 26.76
C GLU A 12 28.56 -14.22 26.74
N LYS A 13 28.01 -14.66 25.60
CA LYS A 13 26.57 -14.94 25.43
C LYS A 13 25.68 -13.74 25.69
N TRP A 14 26.13 -12.52 25.39
CA TRP A 14 25.29 -11.34 25.57
C TRP A 14 24.18 -11.24 24.53
N SER A 15 23.04 -10.64 24.89
CA SER A 15 22.00 -10.29 23.92
C SER A 15 22.43 -9.06 23.09
N PRO A 16 21.99 -8.91 21.84
CA PRO A 16 22.22 -7.70 21.05
C PRO A 16 21.84 -6.41 21.78
N ALA A 17 20.79 -6.43 22.60
CA ALA A 17 20.41 -5.29 23.43
C ALA A 17 21.44 -4.98 24.52
N ALA A 18 21.96 -6.01 25.21
CA ALA A 18 22.98 -5.84 26.24
C ALA A 18 24.31 -5.30 25.67
N VAL A 19 24.71 -5.78 24.49
CA VAL A 19 25.92 -5.28 23.81
C VAL A 19 25.79 -3.80 23.47
N LEU A 20 24.64 -3.38 22.93
CA LEU A 20 24.43 -1.97 22.58
C LEU A 20 24.27 -1.08 23.81
N GLY A 21 23.62 -1.56 24.88
CA GLY A 21 23.53 -0.82 26.14
C GLY A 21 24.89 -0.60 26.82
N ASP A 22 25.80 -1.58 26.74
CA ASP A 22 27.16 -1.42 27.22
C ASP A 22 27.97 -0.42 26.38
N LEU A 23 27.78 -0.41 25.05
CA LEU A 23 28.37 0.60 24.18
C LEU A 23 27.81 2.01 24.44
N GLU A 24 26.55 2.13 24.85
CA GLU A 24 25.97 3.40 25.28
C GLU A 24 26.59 3.91 26.59
N GLN A 25 26.81 3.02 27.57
CA GLN A 25 27.38 3.39 28.87
C GLN A 25 28.87 3.73 28.79
N LYS A 26 29.66 2.97 28.01
CA LYS A 26 31.10 3.19 27.84
C LYS A 26 31.44 4.33 26.87
N GLY A 27 30.44 4.88 26.20
CA GLY A 27 30.62 5.78 25.08
C GLY A 27 30.89 5.02 23.79
N TRP A 28 30.19 5.40 22.73
CA TRP A 28 30.33 4.76 21.43
C TRP A 28 31.73 5.00 20.87
N PRO A 29 32.56 3.96 20.69
CA PRO A 29 33.91 4.13 20.15
C PRO A 29 33.91 4.36 18.62
N PHE A 30 32.73 4.42 18.00
CA PHE A 30 32.55 4.44 16.56
C PHE A 30 31.59 5.55 16.16
N ALA A 31 31.79 6.12 14.97
CA ALA A 31 30.97 7.21 14.44
C ALA A 31 29.50 6.81 14.20
N THR A 32 29.24 5.54 13.93
CA THR A 32 27.89 5.04 13.58
C THR A 32 27.20 4.41 14.78
N ARG A 33 25.97 4.86 15.06
CA ARG A 33 25.07 4.21 16.02
C ARG A 33 24.12 3.27 15.30
N ILE A 34 23.86 2.12 15.91
CA ILE A 34 22.96 1.10 15.37
C ILE A 34 21.89 0.85 16.43
N CYS A 35 20.61 0.81 16.03
CA CYS A 35 19.56 0.40 16.95
C CYS A 35 19.54 -1.13 17.14
N VAL A 36 19.03 -1.60 18.29
CA VAL A 36 18.91 -3.03 18.62
C VAL A 36 18.25 -3.84 17.50
N LYS A 37 17.18 -3.28 16.91
CA LYS A 37 16.47 -3.93 15.80
C LYS A 37 17.36 -4.13 14.57
N ASN A 38 18.18 -3.15 14.22
CA ASN A 38 19.08 -3.25 13.07
C ASN A 38 20.19 -4.27 13.34
N LEU A 39 20.70 -4.35 14.57
CA LEU A 39 21.67 -5.39 14.93
C LEU A 39 21.08 -6.80 14.78
N TYR A 40 19.86 -7.03 15.27
CA TYR A 40 19.15 -8.29 15.00
C TYR A 40 18.94 -8.55 13.51
N ASN A 41 18.54 -7.53 12.73
CA ASN A 41 18.35 -7.67 11.27
C ASN A 41 19.65 -8.01 10.54
N TYR A 42 20.80 -7.49 10.98
CA TYR A 42 22.09 -7.79 10.38
C TYR A 42 22.54 -9.22 10.68
N ILE A 43 22.30 -9.71 11.89
CA ILE A 43 22.53 -11.11 12.25
C ILE A 43 21.57 -12.03 11.47
N ASP A 44 20.31 -11.63 11.30
CA ASP A 44 19.33 -12.37 10.50
C ASP A 44 19.66 -12.45 9.00
N ARG A 45 20.46 -11.52 8.50
CA ARG A 45 20.95 -11.49 7.12
C ARG A 45 22.34 -12.10 6.96
N ASP A 46 22.86 -12.75 8.01
CA ASP A 46 24.19 -13.35 8.05
C ASP A 46 25.31 -12.36 7.60
N LEU A 47 25.18 -11.08 7.98
CA LEU A 47 26.19 -10.05 7.69
C LEU A 47 27.41 -10.09 8.62
N PHE A 48 27.31 -10.85 9.71
CA PHE A 48 28.42 -11.11 10.63
C PHE A 48 29.04 -12.47 10.30
N LEU A 49 30.35 -12.52 10.15
CA LEU A 49 31.08 -13.75 9.83
C LEU A 49 31.30 -14.63 11.06
N GLY A 50 31.44 -14.01 12.24
CA GLY A 50 31.79 -14.68 13.48
C GLY A 50 30.59 -15.14 14.31
N ILE A 51 29.38 -14.61 14.06
CA ILE A 51 28.17 -14.95 14.82
C ILE A 51 27.00 -15.25 13.89
N SER A 52 26.15 -16.17 14.33
CA SER A 52 24.92 -16.54 13.65
C SER A 52 23.75 -16.47 14.63
N ASN A 53 22.55 -16.70 14.10
CA ASN A 53 21.36 -16.86 14.91
C ASN A 53 21.47 -17.94 16.01
N LYS A 54 22.37 -18.92 15.87
CA LYS A 54 22.59 -19.99 16.87
C LYS A 54 23.33 -19.51 18.11
N ASP A 55 24.05 -18.40 18.00
CA ASP A 55 24.86 -17.85 19.08
C ASP A 55 24.04 -16.96 20.04
N LEU A 56 22.81 -16.61 19.65
CA LEU A 56 21.89 -15.79 20.44
C LEU A 56 21.17 -16.60 21.52
N LEU A 57 21.25 -16.15 22.78
CA LEU A 57 20.59 -16.80 23.94
C LEU A 57 19.08 -17.03 23.75
N GLN A 58 18.39 -16.05 23.18
CA GLN A 58 16.95 -16.12 22.93
C GLN A 58 16.62 -15.44 21.60
N LYS A 59 15.96 -16.19 20.72
CA LYS A 59 15.24 -15.64 19.57
C LYS A 59 13.75 -15.68 19.86
N LYS A 60 13.13 -14.51 20.00
CA LYS A 60 11.67 -14.43 19.99
C LYS A 60 11.22 -14.99 18.64
N LYS A 61 10.45 -16.09 18.63
CA LYS A 61 9.85 -16.61 17.40
C LYS A 61 9.05 -15.45 16.79
N ALA A 62 9.55 -14.90 15.68
CA ALA A 62 8.79 -13.88 14.97
C ALA A 62 7.46 -14.53 14.60
N ALA A 63 6.35 -13.99 15.13
CA ALA A 63 5.05 -14.35 14.60
C ALA A 63 5.16 -14.12 13.10
N LYS A 64 4.91 -15.15 12.29
CA LYS A 64 4.96 -15.04 10.83
C LYS A 64 4.00 -13.92 10.46
N GLN A 65 4.50 -12.71 10.25
CA GLN A 65 3.70 -11.63 9.71
C GLN A 65 3.26 -12.14 8.35
N ALA A 66 1.95 -12.36 8.20
CA ALA A 66 1.40 -12.74 6.92
C ALA A 66 1.91 -11.72 5.91
N VAL A 67 2.75 -12.18 4.97
CA VAL A 67 3.28 -11.32 3.91
C VAL A 67 2.06 -10.75 3.22
N ARG A 68 1.82 -9.45 3.40
CA ARG A 68 0.72 -8.76 2.76
C ARG A 68 1.02 -8.85 1.28
N LYS A 69 0.37 -9.79 0.57
CA LYS A 69 0.47 -9.91 -0.89
C LYS A 69 0.19 -8.53 -1.45
N VAL A 70 1.24 -7.86 -1.94
CA VAL A 70 1.08 -6.62 -2.69
C VAL A 70 0.20 -7.00 -3.87
N ARG A 71 -1.01 -6.44 -3.91
CA ARG A 71 -1.89 -6.64 -5.07
C ARG A 71 -1.13 -6.07 -6.25
N LYS A 72 -0.73 -6.93 -7.18
CA LYS A 72 -0.25 -6.48 -8.49
C LYS A 72 -1.34 -5.57 -9.05
N VAL A 73 -0.96 -4.35 -9.45
CA VAL A 73 -1.86 -3.46 -10.18
C VAL A 73 -2.43 -4.27 -11.34
N ALA A 74 -3.75 -4.25 -11.48
CA ALA A 74 -4.45 -4.97 -12.54
C ALA A 74 -3.97 -4.41 -13.90
N TRP A 75 -3.00 -5.07 -14.53
CA TRP A 75 -2.44 -4.74 -15.85
C TRP A 75 -3.44 -4.98 -17.00
N ASN A 76 -4.71 -5.17 -16.68
CA ASN A 76 -5.78 -5.56 -17.59
C ASN A 76 -6.32 -4.36 -18.39
N ASN A 77 -6.01 -3.12 -17.99
CA ASN A 77 -6.49 -1.89 -18.64
C ASN A 77 -5.47 -1.32 -19.65
N ARG A 78 -4.85 -2.17 -20.49
CA ARG A 78 -3.87 -1.77 -21.52
C ARG A 78 -4.38 -0.77 -22.55
N ALA A 79 -5.67 -0.84 -22.86
CA ALA A 79 -6.28 -0.05 -23.94
C ALA A 79 -6.93 1.24 -23.45
N GLY A 80 -6.96 1.49 -22.13
CA GLY A 80 -7.52 2.72 -21.57
C GLY A 80 -6.48 3.85 -21.67
N LYS A 81 -6.90 5.01 -22.18
CA LYS A 81 -6.11 6.24 -22.04
C LYS A 81 -6.07 6.65 -20.57
N SER A 82 -4.93 7.12 -20.10
CA SER A 82 -4.81 7.64 -18.74
C SER A 82 -5.62 8.93 -18.59
N ILE A 83 -6.06 9.25 -17.37
CA ILE A 83 -6.83 10.47 -17.10
C ILE A 83 -5.95 11.71 -17.33
N GLU A 84 -4.66 11.57 -17.07
CA GLU A 84 -3.63 12.58 -17.30
C GLU A 84 -3.44 12.91 -18.80
N GLU A 85 -3.79 11.98 -19.71
CA GLU A 85 -3.70 12.17 -21.17
C GLU A 85 -4.95 12.85 -21.78
N ARG A 86 -5.89 13.31 -20.94
CA ARG A 86 -7.14 13.90 -21.41
C ARG A 86 -6.89 15.24 -22.13
N PRO A 87 -7.63 15.54 -23.22
CA PRO A 87 -7.52 16.84 -23.89
C PRO A 87 -7.83 18.02 -22.98
N GLU A 88 -7.08 19.10 -23.14
CA GLU A 88 -7.12 20.25 -22.23
C GLU A 88 -8.50 20.94 -22.20
N ARG A 89 -9.22 20.97 -23.33
CA ARG A 89 -10.62 21.46 -23.41
C ARG A 89 -11.56 20.79 -22.40
N VAL A 90 -11.34 19.51 -22.09
CA VAL A 90 -12.13 18.75 -21.12
C VAL A 90 -11.69 19.05 -19.68
N ASN A 91 -10.39 19.28 -19.47
CA ASN A 91 -9.86 19.73 -18.17
C ASN A 91 -10.40 21.12 -17.81
N GLN A 92 -10.44 22.02 -18.80
CA GLN A 92 -11.02 23.36 -18.71
C GLN A 92 -12.56 23.37 -18.68
N ARG A 93 -13.21 22.20 -18.79
CA ARG A 93 -14.68 22.03 -18.70
C ARG A 93 -15.46 22.85 -19.74
N GLN A 94 -14.88 23.02 -20.92
CA GLN A 94 -15.44 23.85 -21.98
C GLN A 94 -16.47 23.12 -22.86
N GLU A 95 -16.53 21.80 -22.79
CA GLU A 95 -17.41 20.98 -23.62
C GLU A 95 -18.33 20.11 -22.77
N PHE A 96 -19.59 20.01 -23.20
CA PHE A 96 -20.57 19.08 -22.66
C PHE A 96 -20.30 17.65 -23.15
N GLY A 97 -20.75 16.65 -22.39
CA GLY A 97 -20.77 15.24 -22.80
C GLY A 97 -19.58 14.42 -22.30
N HIS A 98 -18.75 15.01 -21.45
CA HIS A 98 -17.64 14.31 -20.80
C HIS A 98 -18.07 13.85 -19.41
N TRP A 99 -18.30 12.55 -19.25
CA TRP A 99 -18.78 11.96 -18.01
C TRP A 99 -17.67 11.20 -17.27
N GLU A 100 -17.49 11.49 -15.98
CA GLU A 100 -16.62 10.76 -15.06
C GLU A 100 -17.43 9.73 -14.27
N ILE A 101 -16.86 8.53 -14.08
CA ILE A 101 -17.48 7.41 -13.39
C ILE A 101 -16.60 7.01 -12.20
N ASP A 102 -17.13 7.13 -10.99
CA ASP A 102 -16.45 6.71 -9.76
C ASP A 102 -17.34 5.78 -8.91
N LEU A 103 -16.70 5.08 -7.97
CA LEU A 103 -17.35 4.25 -6.96
C LEU A 103 -16.99 4.73 -5.56
N VAL A 104 -17.99 5.17 -4.81
CA VAL A 104 -17.86 5.49 -3.38
C VAL A 104 -18.11 4.22 -2.57
N VAL A 105 -17.06 3.75 -1.89
CA VAL A 105 -17.14 2.59 -1.00
C VAL A 105 -17.53 3.06 0.39
N GLY A 106 -18.59 2.47 0.95
CA GLY A 106 -19.04 2.76 2.31
C GLY A 106 -18.14 2.16 3.39
N ARG A 107 -18.71 1.99 4.60
CA ARG A 107 -18.02 1.43 5.77
C ARG A 107 -17.29 0.12 5.41
N GLN A 108 -16.05 -0.02 5.91
CA GLN A 108 -15.27 -1.24 5.71
C GLN A 108 -16.07 -2.49 6.13
N GLY A 109 -16.08 -3.51 5.27
CA GLY A 109 -16.88 -4.73 5.45
C GLY A 109 -18.29 -4.68 4.84
N SER A 110 -18.78 -3.49 4.46
CA SER A 110 -20.02 -3.40 3.68
C SER A 110 -19.80 -3.78 2.22
N LYS A 111 -20.80 -4.44 1.63
CA LYS A 111 -20.81 -4.81 0.21
C LYS A 111 -21.31 -3.69 -0.70
N PRO A 112 -22.41 -2.97 -0.37
CA PRO A 112 -22.95 -1.94 -1.25
C PRO A 112 -21.97 -0.79 -1.49
N VAL A 113 -22.01 -0.24 -2.70
CA VAL A 113 -21.22 0.93 -3.12
C VAL A 113 -22.12 1.89 -3.89
N ILE A 114 -21.77 3.17 -3.92
CA ILE A 114 -22.50 4.16 -4.71
C ILE A 114 -21.72 4.40 -6.00
N LEU A 115 -22.35 4.21 -7.14
CA LEU A 115 -21.84 4.64 -8.44
C LEU A 115 -22.17 6.12 -8.64
N THR A 116 -21.17 6.91 -9.00
CA THR A 116 -21.31 8.32 -9.29
C THR A 116 -20.95 8.57 -10.75
N LEU A 117 -21.90 9.12 -11.51
CA LEU A 117 -21.68 9.60 -12.87
C LEU A 117 -21.75 11.13 -12.82
N VAL A 118 -20.68 11.83 -13.18
CA VAL A 118 -20.63 13.30 -13.09
C VAL A 118 -20.20 13.88 -14.42
N GLU A 119 -21.01 14.76 -14.98
CA GLU A 119 -20.67 15.52 -16.18
C GLU A 119 -19.72 16.67 -15.83
N ARG A 120 -18.67 16.85 -16.64
CA ARG A 120 -17.55 17.74 -16.32
C ARG A 120 -17.90 19.22 -16.41
N GLN A 121 -18.70 19.63 -17.39
CA GLN A 121 -19.04 21.04 -17.62
C GLN A 121 -20.11 21.54 -16.65
N THR A 122 -21.29 20.93 -16.70
CA THR A 122 -22.49 21.27 -15.96
C THR A 122 -22.47 20.77 -14.52
N ARG A 123 -21.57 19.84 -14.18
CA ARG A 123 -21.53 19.14 -12.89
C ARG A 123 -22.78 18.33 -12.58
N LYS A 124 -23.62 18.06 -13.58
CA LYS A 124 -24.79 17.22 -13.39
C LYS A 124 -24.36 15.82 -12.95
N SER A 125 -24.97 15.35 -11.87
CA SER A 125 -24.54 14.14 -11.18
C SER A 125 -25.68 13.12 -11.07
N ILE A 126 -25.38 11.86 -11.37
CA ILE A 126 -26.28 10.73 -11.19
C ILE A 126 -25.67 9.79 -10.17
N TYR A 127 -26.42 9.51 -9.11
CA TYR A 127 -26.02 8.60 -8.04
C TYR A 127 -26.87 7.34 -8.10
N VAL A 128 -26.21 6.17 -8.11
CA VAL A 128 -26.92 4.89 -8.14
C VAL A 128 -26.32 3.92 -7.13
N LEU A 129 -27.17 3.33 -6.30
CA LEU A 129 -26.73 2.29 -5.37
C LEU A 129 -26.45 0.99 -6.14
N VAL A 130 -25.26 0.42 -5.93
CA VAL A 130 -24.79 -0.85 -6.49
C VAL A 130 -24.65 -1.87 -5.37
N LYS A 131 -25.07 -3.11 -5.62
CA LYS A 131 -25.02 -4.19 -4.61
C LYS A 131 -23.60 -4.49 -4.13
N ASN A 132 -22.63 -4.44 -5.04
CA ASN A 132 -21.21 -4.61 -4.75
C ASN A 132 -20.34 -4.06 -5.90
N LYS A 133 -19.03 -3.94 -5.64
CA LYS A 133 -18.04 -3.42 -6.60
C LYS A 133 -17.56 -4.42 -7.67
N THR A 134 -18.27 -5.51 -7.89
CA THR A 134 -17.89 -6.45 -8.97
C THR A 134 -18.19 -5.82 -10.33
N GLN A 135 -17.35 -6.09 -11.33
CA GLN A 135 -17.50 -5.53 -12.68
C GLN A 135 -18.87 -5.84 -13.29
N LYS A 136 -19.43 -7.04 -13.03
CA LYS A 136 -20.76 -7.45 -13.49
C LYS A 136 -21.86 -6.53 -12.96
N GLU A 137 -21.89 -6.27 -11.65
CA GLU A 137 -22.90 -5.42 -11.02
C GLU A 137 -22.77 -3.97 -11.47
N VAL A 138 -21.54 -3.45 -11.54
CA VAL A 138 -21.26 -2.09 -12.03
C VAL A 138 -21.76 -1.92 -13.46
N LEU A 139 -21.44 -2.86 -14.37
CA LEU A 139 -21.88 -2.80 -15.76
C LEU A 139 -23.41 -2.82 -15.90
N GLN A 140 -24.09 -3.65 -15.09
CA GLN A 140 -25.55 -3.69 -15.08
C GLN A 140 -26.16 -2.37 -14.65
N VAL A 141 -25.58 -1.72 -13.63
CA VAL A 141 -26.04 -0.41 -13.15
C VAL A 141 -25.77 0.68 -14.17
N VAL A 142 -24.60 0.70 -14.81
CA VAL A 142 -24.30 1.67 -15.89
C VAL A 142 -25.30 1.54 -17.03
N ARG A 143 -25.61 0.31 -17.48
CA ARG A 143 -26.64 0.06 -18.51
C ARG A 143 -28.03 0.55 -18.07
N ARG A 144 -28.37 0.40 -16.78
CA ARG A 144 -29.64 0.90 -16.23
C ARG A 144 -29.67 2.44 -16.20
N ALA A 145 -28.58 3.07 -15.79
CA ALA A 145 -28.43 4.53 -15.79
C ALA A 145 -28.56 5.08 -17.21
N HIS A 146 -27.88 4.46 -18.19
CA HIS A 146 -27.98 4.80 -19.61
C HIS A 146 -29.43 4.75 -20.11
N ARG A 147 -30.19 3.69 -19.79
CA ARG A 147 -31.62 3.62 -20.16
C ARG A 147 -32.47 4.70 -19.49
N ARG A 148 -32.18 5.06 -18.24
CA ARG A 148 -32.92 6.10 -17.51
C ARG A 148 -32.77 7.47 -18.17
N VAL A 149 -31.61 7.74 -18.77
CA VAL A 149 -31.35 8.97 -19.53
C VAL A 149 -31.69 8.85 -21.01
N LYS A 150 -32.56 7.89 -21.39
CA LYS A 150 -32.96 7.60 -22.78
C LYS A 150 -31.80 7.31 -23.73
N GLY A 151 -30.63 6.95 -23.18
CA GLY A 151 -29.45 6.57 -23.93
C GLY A 151 -28.65 7.71 -24.55
N ASP A 152 -28.99 8.96 -24.23
CA ASP A 152 -28.25 10.11 -24.72
C ASP A 152 -27.61 10.88 -23.58
N PHE A 153 -26.33 10.63 -23.33
CA PHE A 153 -25.53 11.39 -22.37
C PHE A 153 -25.08 12.76 -22.91
N THR A 154 -25.40 13.09 -24.16
CA THR A 154 -25.13 14.39 -24.80
C THR A 154 -26.27 15.41 -24.60
N GLN A 155 -27.39 15.01 -23.99
CA GLN A 155 -28.54 15.87 -23.72
C GLN A 155 -28.94 15.96 -22.24
N VAL A 156 -28.15 15.37 -21.34
CA VAL A 156 -28.52 15.20 -19.92
C VAL A 156 -28.07 16.36 -19.08
#